data_AF-B2JBH7-F1
#
_entry.id   AF-B2JBH7-F1
#
_cell.length_a   1.000
_cell.length_b   1.000
_cell.length_c   1.000
_cell.angle_alpha   90.00
_cell.angle_beta   90.00
_cell.angle_gamma   90.00
#
_symmetry.space_group_name_H-M   'P 1'
#
loop_
_entity.id
_entity.type
_entity.pdbx_description
1 polymer ?
#
loop_
_entity_poly.entity_id
_entity_poly.type
_entity_poly.pdbx_seq_one_letter_code
_entity_poly.pdbx_strand_id
1 'polypeptide(L)'
;MQIIMYLTKVFYKVGDIPIFNPLYIHAYIIHQWLLNFRSQPLSVNQKSAIIFPPHQDDETLGCGGLIALKREMGIPIKVIFLTDGQKSHTAIPWVQPLENLIQVRKQEATTALHILGVEVSDIHFFDLIDGTLNHLSNEQYQNTIKHLVELIQTFNPGEIYVPHRKDNHPDHECTYKFVKAAVEQSQIELEIL
;
A
#
# COMPACT_ATOMS: atom_id res chain seq x y z
N MET A 1 -36.90 8.54 -9.29
CA MET A 1 -36.29 8.15 -7.99
C MET A 1 -37.12 7.12 -7.20
N GLN A 2 -37.88 6.23 -7.84
CA GLN A 2 -38.60 5.13 -7.13
C GLN A 2 -38.55 3.77 -7.86
N ILE A 3 -37.94 3.67 -9.05
CA ILE A 3 -37.82 2.42 -9.82
C ILE A 3 -36.48 1.71 -9.54
N ILE A 4 -35.42 2.45 -9.17
CA ILE A 4 -34.07 1.91 -8.90
C ILE A 4 -34.01 1.11 -7.59
N MET A 5 -34.90 1.39 -6.64
CA MET A 5 -34.89 0.77 -5.31
C MET A 5 -35.61 -0.59 -5.25
N TYR A 6 -36.46 -0.91 -6.24
CA TYR A 6 -37.16 -2.20 -6.32
C TYR A 6 -36.33 -3.26 -7.04
N LEU A 7 -35.50 -2.87 -8.00
CA LEU A 7 -34.59 -3.78 -8.70
C LEU A 7 -33.46 -4.28 -7.79
N THR A 8 -32.99 -3.45 -6.86
CA THR A 8 -31.96 -3.86 -5.89
C THR A 8 -32.42 -4.94 -4.92
N LYS A 9 -33.72 -5.13 -4.67
CA LYS A 9 -34.23 -6.20 -3.78
C LYS A 9 -34.54 -7.52 -4.47
N VAL A 10 -34.75 -7.53 -5.79
CA VAL A 10 -35.05 -8.76 -6.55
C VAL A 10 -33.79 -9.56 -6.86
N PHE A 11 -32.63 -8.89 -7.01
CA PHE A 11 -31.35 -9.57 -7.29
C PHE A 11 -30.65 -10.19 -6.06
N TYR A 12 -31.09 -9.90 -4.84
CA TYR A 12 -30.54 -10.55 -3.62
C TYR A 12 -31.14 -11.93 -3.31
N LYS A 13 -32.09 -12.42 -4.11
CA LYS A 13 -32.82 -13.67 -3.83
C LYS A 13 -32.65 -14.79 -4.86
N VAL A 14 -31.79 -14.61 -5.87
CA VAL A 14 -31.41 -15.70 -6.77
C VAL A 14 -29.95 -16.01 -6.49
N GLY A 15 -29.73 -17.22 -5.96
CA GLY A 15 -28.51 -17.61 -5.28
C GLY A 15 -27.21 -17.53 -6.07
N ASP A 16 -26.14 -17.67 -5.30
CA ASP A 16 -24.73 -17.70 -5.64
C ASP A 16 -24.39 -18.55 -6.88
N ILE A 17 -24.45 -17.93 -8.06
CA ILE A 17 -23.67 -18.36 -9.22
C ILE A 17 -22.70 -17.21 -9.55
N PRO A 18 -21.39 -17.36 -9.27
CA PRO A 18 -20.43 -16.25 -9.27
C PRO A 18 -20.06 -15.72 -10.67
N ILE A 19 -20.76 -16.13 -11.73
CA ILE A 19 -20.38 -15.86 -13.13
C ILE A 19 -21.11 -14.64 -13.71
N PHE A 20 -22.24 -14.23 -13.15
CA PHE A 20 -23.13 -13.21 -13.76
C PHE A 20 -23.38 -11.97 -12.90
N ASN A 21 -22.43 -11.57 -12.05
CA ASN A 21 -22.54 -10.28 -11.41
C ASN A 21 -22.08 -9.18 -12.40
N PRO A 22 -22.98 -8.29 -12.87
CA PRO A 22 -22.67 -7.30 -13.91
C PRO A 22 -21.56 -6.33 -13.50
N LEU A 23 -21.30 -6.17 -12.20
CA LEU A 23 -20.15 -5.40 -11.70
C LEU A 23 -18.81 -6.04 -12.11
N TYR A 24 -18.70 -7.37 -12.13
CA TYR A 24 -17.48 -8.06 -12.54
C TYR A 24 -17.24 -7.94 -14.05
N ILE A 25 -18.29 -8.05 -14.86
CA ILE A 25 -18.18 -7.86 -16.31
C ILE A 25 -17.74 -6.42 -16.60
N HIS A 26 -18.36 -5.45 -15.92
CA HIS A 26 -18.00 -4.04 -16.06
C HIS A 26 -16.55 -3.77 -15.65
N ALA A 27 -16.13 -4.26 -14.48
CA ALA A 27 -14.76 -4.14 -14.00
C ALA A 27 -13.75 -4.83 -14.95
N TYR A 28 -14.07 -6.02 -15.46
CA TYR A 28 -13.25 -6.73 -16.43
C TYR A 28 -13.09 -5.95 -17.72
N ILE A 29 -14.17 -5.41 -18.29
CA ILE A 29 -14.12 -4.59 -19.51
C ILE A 29 -13.29 -3.33 -19.28
N ILE A 30 -13.48 -2.63 -18.16
CA ILE A 30 -12.67 -1.47 -17.80
C ILE A 30 -11.20 -1.87 -17.66
N HIS A 31 -10.89 -2.95 -16.94
CA HIS A 31 -9.53 -3.44 -16.76
C HIS A 31 -8.87 -3.76 -18.11
N GLN A 32 -9.54 -4.53 -18.98
CA GLN A 32 -9.03 -4.85 -20.31
C GLN A 32 -8.84 -3.60 -21.16
N TRP A 33 -9.76 -2.64 -21.09
CA TRP A 33 -9.63 -1.40 -21.82
C TRP A 33 -8.47 -0.55 -21.32
N LEU A 34 -8.33 -0.43 -19.99
CA LEU A 34 -7.21 0.27 -19.37
C LEU A 34 -5.89 -0.39 -19.76
N LEU A 35 -5.76 -1.70 -19.58
CA LEU A 35 -4.52 -2.42 -19.85
C LEU A 35 -4.11 -2.35 -21.32
N ASN A 36 -5.03 -2.58 -22.25
CA ASN A 36 -4.68 -2.69 -23.68
C ASN A 36 -4.68 -1.35 -24.42
N PHE A 37 -5.39 -0.32 -23.93
CA PHE A 37 -5.57 0.94 -24.68
C PHE A 37 -5.20 2.20 -23.89
N ARG A 38 -5.10 2.16 -22.56
CA ARG A 38 -4.73 3.34 -21.75
C ARG A 38 -3.42 3.18 -20.97
N SER A 39 -2.95 1.95 -20.78
CA SER A 39 -1.67 1.73 -20.12
C SER A 39 -0.56 2.33 -20.97
N GLN A 40 0.42 2.91 -20.30
CA GLN A 40 1.63 3.45 -20.92
C GLN A 40 2.81 2.91 -20.13
N PRO A 41 3.96 2.66 -20.78
CA PRO A 41 5.19 2.37 -20.05
C PRO A 41 5.46 3.46 -19.03
N LEU A 42 5.80 3.07 -17.81
CA LEU A 42 6.18 4.02 -16.78
C LEU A 42 7.57 4.59 -17.13
N SER A 43 7.64 5.91 -17.33
CA SER A 43 8.93 6.60 -17.46
C SER A 43 9.50 6.85 -16.08
N VAL A 44 10.63 6.22 -15.77
CA VAL A 44 11.30 6.33 -14.48
C VAL A 44 12.40 7.39 -14.58
N ASN A 45 12.41 8.35 -13.65
CA ASN A 45 13.49 9.34 -13.54
C ASN A 45 14.61 8.86 -12.60
N GLN A 46 15.71 9.61 -12.57
CA GLN A 46 16.93 9.29 -11.80
C GLN A 46 16.88 9.70 -10.31
N LYS A 47 15.72 10.08 -9.78
CA LYS A 47 15.57 10.47 -8.38
C LYS A 47 15.44 9.23 -7.48
N SER A 48 16.09 9.26 -6.31
CA SER A 48 15.85 8.28 -5.26
C SER A 48 14.42 8.40 -4.74
N ALA A 49 13.87 7.30 -4.20
CA ALA A 49 12.51 7.31 -3.69
C ALA A 49 12.34 6.57 -2.36
N ILE A 50 11.34 7.00 -1.60
CA ILE A 50 10.80 6.23 -0.47
C ILE A 50 9.40 5.75 -0.84
N ILE A 51 9.10 4.49 -0.53
CA ILE A 51 7.79 3.88 -0.68
C ILE A 51 7.24 3.60 0.71
N PHE A 52 6.02 4.05 0.98
CA PHE A 52 5.34 3.84 2.27
C PHE A 52 4.13 2.90 2.11
N PRO A 53 4.37 1.58 2.05
CA PRO A 53 3.31 0.59 2.13
C PRO A 53 2.69 0.54 3.54
N PRO A 54 1.35 0.55 3.68
CA PRO A 54 0.69 0.25 4.94
C PRO A 54 0.99 -1.17 5.43
N HIS A 55 0.90 -2.17 4.55
CA HIS A 55 1.03 -3.61 4.86
C HIS A 55 2.11 -4.29 4.00
N GLN A 56 2.55 -5.48 4.43
CA GLN A 56 3.55 -6.31 3.75
C GLN A 56 2.98 -7.00 2.50
N ASP A 57 3.10 -6.37 1.33
CA ASP A 57 2.68 -6.80 -0.02
C ASP A 57 2.34 -5.59 -0.89
N ASP A 58 1.83 -4.51 -0.27
CA ASP A 58 1.44 -3.27 -0.94
C ASP A 58 2.57 -2.67 -1.79
N GLU A 59 3.82 -2.78 -1.35
CA GLU A 59 4.98 -2.28 -2.09
C GLU A 59 5.21 -3.04 -3.39
N THR A 60 4.99 -4.37 -3.35
CA THR A 60 5.18 -5.25 -4.49
C THR A 60 3.99 -5.12 -5.44
N LEU A 61 2.76 -5.10 -4.91
CA LEU A 61 1.53 -4.98 -5.70
C LEU A 61 1.38 -3.59 -6.33
N GLY A 62 1.69 -2.54 -5.59
CA GLY A 62 1.56 -1.15 -6.06
C GLY A 62 2.78 -0.67 -6.85
N CYS A 63 3.99 -0.95 -6.36
CA CYS A 63 5.22 -0.35 -6.86
C CYS A 63 6.29 -1.37 -7.33
N GLY A 64 6.01 -2.67 -7.37
CA GLY A 64 7.04 -3.70 -7.61
C GLY A 64 7.83 -3.48 -8.91
N GLY A 65 7.14 -3.16 -10.02
CA GLY A 65 7.80 -2.85 -11.29
C GLY A 65 8.66 -1.58 -11.24
N LEU A 66 8.19 -0.54 -10.56
CA LEU A 66 8.95 0.70 -10.35
C LEU A 66 10.20 0.45 -9.51
N ILE A 67 10.07 -0.32 -8.43
CA ILE A 67 11.20 -0.69 -7.55
C ILE A 67 12.25 -1.41 -8.38
N ALA A 68 11.87 -2.49 -9.07
CA ALA A 68 12.80 -3.27 -9.89
C ALA A 68 13.53 -2.41 -10.93
N LEU A 69 12.79 -1.56 -11.66
CA LEU A 69 13.37 -0.67 -12.67
C LEU A 69 14.36 0.34 -12.06
N LYS A 70 13.99 1.01 -10.96
CA LYS A 70 14.90 1.95 -10.28
C LYS A 70 16.15 1.25 -9.76
N ARG A 71 16.01 0.06 -9.17
CA ARG A 71 17.12 -0.72 -8.63
C ARG A 71 18.06 -1.24 -9.72
N GLU A 72 17.52 -1.70 -10.86
CA GLU A 72 18.32 -2.08 -12.04
C GLU A 72 19.17 -0.90 -12.56
N MET A 73 18.65 0.32 -12.46
CA MET A 73 19.36 1.56 -12.80
C MET A 73 20.36 2.03 -11.72
N GLY A 74 20.48 1.30 -10.61
CA GLY A 74 21.34 1.69 -9.48
C GLY A 74 20.78 2.83 -8.62
N ILE A 75 19.51 3.19 -8.78
CA ILE A 75 18.87 4.29 -8.05
C ILE A 75 18.50 3.80 -6.63
N PRO A 76 18.80 4.56 -5.57
CA PRO A 76 18.44 4.19 -4.20
C PRO A 76 16.91 4.17 -3.96
N ILE A 77 16.43 3.13 -3.30
CA ILE A 77 15.03 2.99 -2.85
C ILE A 77 15.02 2.58 -1.39
N LYS A 78 14.17 3.22 -0.59
CA LYS A 78 13.79 2.74 0.75
C LYS A 78 12.33 2.34 0.79
N VAL A 79 12.02 1.33 1.59
CA VAL A 79 10.65 0.89 1.82
C VAL A 79 10.36 0.88 3.31
N ILE A 80 9.28 1.55 3.71
CA ILE A 80 8.93 1.78 5.10
C ILE A 80 7.50 1.27 5.34
N PHE A 81 7.40 0.09 5.94
CA PHE A 81 6.12 -0.51 6.32
C PHE A 81 5.58 0.12 7.60
N LEU A 82 4.32 0.55 7.58
CA LEU A 82 3.70 1.18 8.75
C LEU A 82 3.18 0.15 9.76
N THR A 83 2.53 -0.91 9.28
CA THR A 83 1.87 -1.89 10.15
C THR A 83 2.59 -3.24 10.21
N ASP A 84 2.23 -4.05 11.20
CA ASP A 84 2.74 -5.41 11.42
C ASP A 84 2.01 -6.50 10.59
N GLY A 85 0.93 -6.14 9.90
CA GLY A 85 0.12 -7.05 9.09
C GLY A 85 -0.59 -8.15 9.88
N GLN A 86 -0.73 -8.01 11.20
CA GLN A 86 -1.19 -9.10 12.09
C GLN A 86 -2.67 -9.49 11.94
N LYS A 87 -3.50 -8.67 11.26
CA LYS A 87 -4.93 -8.98 11.03
C LYS A 87 -5.18 -9.64 9.67
N SER A 88 -4.11 -9.92 8.92
CA SER A 88 -4.17 -10.65 7.66
C SER A 88 -4.81 -12.02 7.82
N HIS A 89 -5.69 -12.39 6.87
CA HIS A 89 -6.28 -13.73 6.74
C HIS A 89 -6.92 -14.31 8.03
N THR A 90 -7.34 -13.45 8.97
CA THR A 90 -7.99 -13.83 10.24
C THR A 90 -9.27 -14.64 10.06
N ALA A 91 -9.92 -14.53 8.89
CA ALA A 91 -11.11 -15.29 8.53
C ALA A 91 -10.83 -16.69 7.92
N ILE A 92 -9.57 -17.06 7.70
CA ILE A 92 -9.19 -18.32 7.04
C ILE A 92 -8.76 -19.37 8.07
N PRO A 93 -9.54 -20.45 8.28
CA PRO A 93 -9.31 -21.41 9.36
C PRO A 93 -7.98 -22.19 9.28
N TRP A 94 -7.45 -22.42 8.08
CA TRP A 94 -6.22 -23.20 7.86
C TRP A 94 -4.94 -22.37 7.87
N VAL A 95 -5.04 -21.05 8.06
CA VAL A 95 -3.89 -20.15 8.30
C VAL A 95 -3.52 -20.12 9.80
N GLN A 96 -4.17 -20.95 10.61
CA GLN A 96 -3.90 -21.10 12.05
C GLN A 96 -3.01 -22.33 12.33
N PRO A 97 -1.99 -22.22 13.20
CA PRO A 97 -1.85 -21.20 14.24
C PRO A 97 -0.94 -20.01 13.87
N LEU A 98 -1.40 -18.82 14.26
CA LEU A 98 -0.82 -17.48 14.11
C LEU A 98 0.56 -17.22 14.76
N GLU A 99 1.24 -18.22 15.33
CA GLU A 99 2.30 -18.01 16.33
C GLU A 99 3.48 -17.12 15.87
N ASN A 100 3.63 -16.87 14.57
CA ASN A 100 4.38 -15.69 14.15
C ASN A 100 3.99 -15.10 12.78
N LEU A 101 2.69 -14.86 12.52
CA LEU A 101 2.24 -14.27 11.24
C LEU A 101 2.96 -12.95 10.92
N ILE A 102 3.22 -12.11 11.93
CA ILE A 102 3.98 -10.87 11.76
C ILE A 102 5.38 -11.16 11.18
N GLN A 103 6.12 -12.10 11.78
CA GLN A 103 7.46 -12.46 11.29
C GLN A 103 7.42 -13.07 9.90
N VAL A 104 6.42 -13.92 9.62
CA VAL A 104 6.24 -14.50 8.29
C VAL A 104 6.05 -13.39 7.27
N ARG A 105 5.12 -12.46 7.50
CA ARG A 105 4.88 -11.33 6.58
C ARG A 105 6.11 -10.43 6.43
N LYS A 106 6.85 -10.16 7.51
CA LYS A 106 8.13 -9.43 7.42
C LYS A 106 9.16 -10.17 6.57
N GLN A 107 9.27 -11.49 6.72
CA GLN A 107 10.19 -12.31 5.92
C GLN A 107 9.76 -12.38 4.45
N GLU A 108 8.47 -12.49 4.18
CA GLU A 108 7.90 -12.44 2.83
C GLU A 108 8.22 -11.11 2.16
N ALA A 109 7.89 -9.98 2.81
CA ALA A 109 8.21 -8.64 2.30
C ALA A 109 9.71 -8.44 2.08
N THR A 110 10.55 -8.85 3.05
CA THR A 110 12.01 -8.74 2.92
C THR A 110 12.53 -9.57 1.75
N THR A 111 12.00 -10.79 1.56
CA THR A 111 12.39 -11.67 0.45
C THR A 111 11.95 -11.09 -0.90
N ALA A 112 10.71 -10.60 -0.99
CA ALA A 112 10.18 -9.96 -2.19
C ALA A 112 11.02 -8.73 -2.55
N LEU A 113 11.31 -7.85 -1.58
CA LEU A 113 12.11 -6.66 -1.79
C LEU A 113 13.56 -6.96 -2.18
N HIS A 114 14.16 -8.00 -1.60
CA HIS A 114 15.48 -8.47 -2.02
C HIS A 114 15.47 -8.95 -3.48
N ILE A 115 14.43 -9.68 -3.92
CA ILE A 115 14.26 -10.06 -5.34
C ILE A 115 14.14 -8.81 -6.24
N LEU A 116 13.47 -7.77 -5.75
CA LEU A 116 13.34 -6.48 -6.44
C LEU A 116 14.61 -5.59 -6.34
N GLY A 117 15.67 -6.07 -5.69
CA GLY A 117 16.98 -5.41 -5.60
C GLY A 117 17.14 -4.43 -4.44
N VAL A 118 16.22 -4.40 -3.47
CA VAL A 118 16.32 -3.56 -2.26
C VAL A 118 17.06 -4.31 -1.15
N GLU A 119 18.07 -3.68 -0.59
CA GLU A 119 18.87 -4.25 0.50
C GLU A 119 18.11 -4.22 1.82
N VAL A 120 18.38 -5.18 2.72
CA VAL A 120 17.72 -5.26 4.03
C VAL A 120 17.90 -3.98 4.87
N SER A 121 19.04 -3.29 4.72
CA SER A 121 19.31 -2.00 5.39
C SER A 121 18.42 -0.84 4.92
N ASP A 122 17.72 -1.00 3.81
CA ASP A 122 16.80 -0.02 3.23
C ASP A 122 15.33 -0.34 3.48
N ILE A 123 15.07 -1.40 4.26
CA ILE A 123 13.72 -1.84 4.65
C ILE A 123 13.50 -1.51 6.12
N HIS A 124 12.43 -0.79 6.42
CA HIS A 124 12.07 -0.38 7.77
C HIS A 124 10.65 -0.84 8.12
N PHE A 125 10.45 -1.29 9.36
CA PHE A 125 9.16 -1.71 9.89
C PHE A 125 8.83 -0.88 11.14
N PHE A 126 7.68 -0.21 11.16
CA PHE A 126 7.22 0.59 12.30
C PHE A 126 6.42 -0.23 13.32
N ASP A 127 5.94 -1.42 12.92
CA ASP A 127 5.24 -2.36 13.79
C ASP A 127 4.01 -1.78 14.50
N LEU A 128 3.32 -0.83 13.85
CA LEU A 128 2.01 -0.39 14.30
C LEU A 128 1.00 -1.51 14.07
N ILE A 129 -0.01 -1.60 14.93
CA ILE A 129 -0.98 -2.68 14.84
C ILE A 129 -1.82 -2.53 13.57
N ASP A 130 -1.84 -3.57 12.74
CA ASP A 130 -2.68 -3.65 11.55
C ASP A 130 -4.15 -3.32 11.85
N GLY A 131 -4.77 -2.48 11.02
CA GLY A 131 -6.15 -2.02 11.12
C GLY A 131 -6.40 -1.02 12.24
N THR A 132 -5.38 -0.32 12.72
CA THR A 132 -5.51 0.64 13.83
C THR A 132 -4.89 2.01 13.58
N LEU A 133 -4.39 2.30 12.37
CA LEU A 133 -3.73 3.60 12.11
C LEU A 133 -4.68 4.80 12.30
N ASN A 134 -5.99 4.60 12.16
CA ASN A 134 -7.02 5.61 12.44
C ASN A 134 -7.38 5.76 13.93
N HIS A 135 -6.82 4.93 14.81
CA HIS A 135 -7.11 4.85 16.24
C HIS A 135 -5.87 5.00 17.12
N LEU A 136 -4.76 5.51 16.57
CA LEU A 136 -3.56 5.79 17.35
C LEU A 136 -3.82 6.83 18.44
N SER A 137 -3.15 6.68 19.59
CA SER A 137 -3.09 7.72 20.59
C SER A 137 -2.38 8.96 20.04
N ASN A 138 -2.63 10.14 20.62
CA ASN A 138 -1.92 11.36 20.23
C ASN A 138 -0.40 11.19 20.31
N GLU A 139 0.10 10.48 21.32
CA GLU A 139 1.53 10.20 21.46
C GLU A 139 2.05 9.30 20.33
N GLN A 140 1.36 8.20 20.03
CA GLN A 140 1.72 7.29 18.93
C GLN A 140 1.71 8.03 17.59
N TYR A 141 0.70 8.86 17.34
CA TYR A 141 0.61 9.69 16.15
C TYR A 141 1.83 10.61 16.03
N GLN A 142 2.13 11.40 17.06
CA GLN A 142 3.25 12.36 17.02
C GLN A 142 4.61 11.66 16.87
N ASN A 143 4.82 10.54 17.57
CA ASN A 143 6.04 9.75 17.44
C ASN A 143 6.18 9.15 16.02
N THR A 144 5.09 8.68 15.43
CA THR A 144 5.07 8.17 14.05
C THR A 144 5.47 9.26 13.07
N ILE A 145 4.86 10.46 13.15
CA ILE A 145 5.20 11.59 12.27
C ILE A 145 6.67 11.98 12.45
N LYS A 146 7.16 12.08 13.70
CA LYS A 146 8.54 12.42 14.00
C LYS A 146 9.53 11.44 13.35
N HIS A 147 9.31 10.14 13.48
CA HIS A 147 10.16 9.13 12.86
C HIS A 147 10.12 9.20 11.32
N LEU A 148 8.95 9.44 10.73
CA LEU A 148 8.83 9.64 9.29
C LEU A 148 9.62 10.87 8.82
N VAL A 149 9.54 11.98 9.55
CA VAL A 149 10.32 13.20 9.26
C VAL A 149 11.82 12.90 9.30
N GLU A 150 12.29 12.20 10.33
CA GLU A 150 13.71 11.83 10.47
C GLU A 150 14.19 10.96 9.30
N LEU A 151 13.38 9.97 8.87
CA LEU A 151 13.71 9.11 7.73
C LEU A 151 13.73 9.87 6.41
N ILE A 152 12.74 10.74 6.19
CA ILE A 152 12.66 11.61 5.00
C ILE A 152 13.86 12.55 4.95
N GLN A 153 14.21 13.20 6.06
CA GLN A 153 15.36 14.13 6.11
C GLN A 153 16.69 13.43 5.95
N THR A 154 16.87 12.27 6.59
CA THR A 154 18.12 11.50 6.52
C THR A 154 18.37 10.96 5.12
N PHE A 155 17.32 10.45 4.45
CA PHE A 155 17.46 9.89 3.11
C PHE A 155 17.40 10.96 2.00
N ASN A 156 16.69 12.07 2.24
CA ASN A 156 16.47 13.15 1.28
C ASN A 156 16.04 12.64 -0.11
N PRO A 157 14.89 11.93 -0.20
CA PRO A 157 14.43 11.37 -1.47
C PRO A 157 14.09 12.47 -2.48
N GLY A 158 14.08 12.15 -3.76
CA GLY A 158 13.47 13.04 -4.76
C GLY A 158 12.01 12.70 -5.09
N GLU A 159 11.52 11.54 -4.65
CA GLU A 159 10.14 11.07 -4.86
C GLU A 159 9.63 10.31 -3.63
N ILE A 160 8.33 10.40 -3.36
CA ILE A 160 7.65 9.63 -2.31
C ILE A 160 6.42 8.96 -2.92
N TYR A 161 6.28 7.66 -2.69
CA TYR A 161 5.12 6.88 -3.14
C TYR A 161 4.28 6.43 -1.94
N VAL A 162 2.97 6.69 -2.02
CA VAL A 162 1.99 6.36 -0.98
C VAL A 162 0.69 5.82 -1.59
N PRO A 163 -0.13 5.09 -0.83
CA PRO A 163 -1.48 4.76 -1.27
C PRO A 163 -2.30 6.01 -1.60
N HIS A 164 -3.22 5.87 -2.55
CA HIS A 164 -4.07 6.99 -2.92
C HIS A 164 -4.97 7.43 -1.75
N ARG A 165 -5.17 8.74 -1.58
CA ARG A 165 -5.98 9.33 -0.49
C ARG A 165 -7.46 8.89 -0.40
N LYS A 166 -7.94 8.07 -1.33
CA LYS A 166 -9.32 7.52 -1.40
C LYS A 166 -9.33 6.01 -1.66
N ASP A 167 -8.32 5.32 -1.13
CA ASP A 167 -8.12 3.88 -1.31
C ASP A 167 -9.24 3.03 -0.67
N ASN A 168 -10.06 3.61 0.21
CA ASN A 168 -11.17 2.95 0.90
C ASN A 168 -10.74 1.87 1.93
N HIS A 169 -9.43 1.69 2.13
CA HIS A 169 -8.87 1.00 3.30
C HIS A 169 -8.41 2.03 4.37
N PRO A 170 -8.83 1.92 5.65
CA PRO A 170 -8.49 2.90 6.69
C PRO A 170 -6.97 3.12 6.86
N ASP A 171 -6.18 2.04 6.87
CA ASP A 171 -4.72 2.16 7.02
C ASP A 171 -4.06 2.82 5.80
N HIS A 172 -4.58 2.59 4.59
CA HIS A 172 -4.05 3.23 3.37
C HIS A 172 -4.27 4.75 3.42
N GLU A 173 -5.48 5.17 3.77
CA GLU A 173 -5.81 6.59 3.91
C GLU A 173 -5.05 7.26 5.05
N CYS A 174 -4.82 6.55 6.16
CA CYS A 174 -4.01 7.06 7.27
C CYS A 174 -2.53 7.17 6.90
N THR A 175 -1.98 6.20 6.16
CA THR A 175 -0.61 6.23 5.64
C THR A 175 -0.39 7.47 4.78
N TYR A 176 -1.31 7.77 3.84
CA TYR A 176 -1.27 9.00 3.06
C TYR A 176 -1.23 10.25 3.95
N LYS A 177 -2.09 10.32 4.98
CA LYS A 177 -2.15 11.47 5.90
C LYS A 177 -0.87 11.64 6.72
N PHE A 178 -0.30 10.54 7.22
CA PHE A 178 0.92 10.57 8.01
C PHE A 178 2.11 11.04 7.18
N VAL A 179 2.28 10.48 5.98
CA VAL A 179 3.37 10.86 5.09
C VAL A 179 3.21 12.30 4.62
N LYS A 180 1.98 12.75 4.30
CA LYS A 180 1.73 14.16 3.96
C LYS A 180 2.13 15.11 5.08
N ALA A 181 1.74 14.81 6.32
CA ALA A 181 2.12 15.62 7.47
C ALA A 181 3.64 15.60 7.73
N ALA A 182 4.30 14.46 7.51
CA ALA A 182 5.75 14.34 7.65
C ALA A 182 6.49 15.12 6.56
N VAL A 183 6.05 15.09 5.31
CA VAL A 183 6.63 15.89 4.21
C VAL A 183 6.51 17.38 4.52
N GLU A 184 5.33 17.85 4.95
CA GLU A 184 5.10 19.25 5.34
C GLU A 184 6.04 19.70 6.49
N GLN A 185 6.32 18.81 7.44
CA GLN A 185 7.22 19.10 8.57
C GLN A 185 8.71 18.95 8.24
N SER A 186 9.04 18.15 7.22
CA SER A 186 10.44 17.91 6.81
C SER A 186 11.09 19.13 6.15
N GLN A 187 10.28 20.08 5.66
CA GLN A 187 10.69 21.26 4.88
C GLN A 187 11.39 20.92 3.55
N ILE A 188 11.21 19.69 3.04
CA ILE A 188 11.69 19.28 1.72
C ILE A 188 10.56 19.45 0.71
N GLU A 189 10.86 20.08 -0.42
CA GLU A 189 9.92 20.20 -1.53
C GLU A 189 9.84 18.87 -2.28
N LEU A 190 8.84 18.06 -1.93
CA LEU A 190 8.62 16.72 -2.48
C LEU A 190 7.25 16.59 -3.13
N GLU A 191 7.23 15.88 -4.25
CA GLU A 191 5.99 15.41 -4.86
C GLU A 191 5.58 14.08 -4.18
N ILE A 192 4.36 14.05 -3.66
CA ILE A 192 3.73 12.83 -3.13
C ILE A 192 2.98 12.18 -4.30
N LEU A 193 3.43 11.01 -4.70
CA LEU A 193 2.94 10.22 -5.83
C LEU A 193 2.05 9.06 -5.37
#